data_AF-J5KJE6-F1
#
_entry.id   AF-J5KJE6-F1
#
_cell.length_a   1.000
_cell.length_b   1.000
_cell.length_c   1.000
_cell.angle_alpha   90.00
_cell.angle_beta   90.00
_cell.angle_gamma   90.00
#
_symmetry.space_group_name_H-M   'P 1'
#
loop_
_entity.id
_entity.type
_entity.pdbx_description
1 polymer ?
#
loop_
_entity_poly.entity_id
_entity_poly.type
_entity_poly.pdbx_seq_one_letter_code
_entity_poly.pdbx_strand_id
1 'polypeptide(L)'
;MMFVIQRILEVEGKLTLLDQNKVIEPHPSFRLFATTNTVGLGDVTGLYHGTQQINQGQMDRWHILSTLNYLDVNQELKVILSKVGDMKTSKHQEIIKNMIKLANLTRNGFANGDISILMSPRTVISWAQNYKIFKDVKDAFKLTFLNKCDDLEKPIINEYFQRCFDIDINES
;
A
#
# COMPACT_ATOMS: atom_id res chain seq x y z
N MET A 1 5.04 22.61 -10.31
CA MET A 1 5.71 21.43 -10.91
C MET A 1 4.99 20.90 -12.16
N MET A 2 3.64 20.81 -12.15
CA MET A 2 2.87 20.16 -13.23
C MET A 2 2.99 20.81 -14.63
N PHE A 3 3.26 22.12 -14.74
CA PHE A 3 3.43 22.80 -16.05
C PHE A 3 4.60 22.27 -16.89
N VAL A 4 5.63 21.71 -16.26
CA VAL A 4 6.83 21.20 -16.98
C VAL A 4 6.51 19.92 -17.74
N ILE A 5 5.65 19.06 -17.18
CA ILE A 5 5.32 17.75 -17.76
C ILE A 5 4.16 17.80 -18.76
N GLN A 6 3.33 18.85 -18.73
CA GLN A 6 2.16 19.00 -19.61
C GLN A 6 2.54 18.92 -21.10
N ARG A 7 3.60 19.64 -21.49
CA ARG A 7 4.11 19.69 -22.87
C ARG A 7 4.65 18.34 -23.35
N ILE A 8 5.26 17.57 -22.45
CA ILE A 8 5.76 16.22 -22.75
C ILE A 8 4.60 15.21 -22.91
N LEU A 9 3.49 15.43 -22.22
CA LEU A 9 2.32 14.56 -22.27
C LEU A 9 1.35 14.90 -23.42
N GLU A 10 1.56 16.01 -24.13
CA GLU A 10 0.80 16.41 -25.31
C GLU A 10 1.29 15.67 -26.57
N VAL A 11 0.46 15.65 -27.62
CA VAL A 11 0.66 14.86 -28.86
C VAL A 11 2.00 15.15 -29.57
N GLU A 12 2.56 16.36 -29.41
CA GLU A 12 3.86 16.73 -29.99
C GLU A 12 5.04 16.57 -29.00
N GLY A 13 4.78 16.30 -27.72
CA GLY A 13 5.72 15.75 -26.72
C GLY A 13 7.02 16.49 -26.43
N LYS A 14 7.28 17.68 -27.00
CA LYS A 14 8.59 18.35 -26.88
C LYS A 14 8.78 18.96 -25.50
N LEU A 15 9.99 18.80 -24.94
CA LEU A 15 10.40 19.49 -23.72
C LEU A 15 11.10 20.81 -24.10
N THR A 16 10.52 21.93 -23.73
CA THR A 16 11.11 23.25 -23.95
C THR A 16 11.78 23.75 -22.66
N LEU A 17 13.08 24.01 -22.73
CA LEU A 17 13.87 24.67 -21.69
C LEU A 17 13.95 26.17 -22.03
N LEU A 18 13.04 26.96 -21.47
CA LEU A 18 12.91 28.39 -21.76
C LEU A 18 14.13 29.20 -21.29
N ASP A 19 14.74 28.81 -20.18
CA ASP A 19 15.96 29.39 -19.63
C ASP A 19 17.16 29.22 -20.57
N GLN A 20 17.17 28.17 -21.38
CA GLN A 20 18.24 27.83 -22.32
C GLN A 20 17.85 28.07 -23.79
N ASN A 21 16.64 28.56 -24.06
CA ASN A 21 16.07 28.65 -25.42
C ASN A 21 16.23 27.35 -26.22
N LYS A 22 16.07 26.20 -25.58
CA LYS A 22 16.32 24.88 -26.16
C LYS A 22 15.05 24.05 -26.22
N VAL A 23 14.81 23.40 -27.36
CA VAL A 23 13.76 22.40 -27.53
C VAL A 23 14.39 21.02 -27.61
N ILE A 24 13.93 20.10 -26.77
CA ILE A 24 14.36 18.71 -26.73
C ILE A 24 13.23 17.85 -27.27
N GLU A 25 13.53 17.08 -28.32
CA GLU A 25 12.62 16.08 -28.86
C GLU A 25 12.78 14.76 -28.10
N PRO A 26 11.68 14.19 -27.55
CA PRO A 26 11.76 12.91 -26.87
C PRO A 26 12.12 11.80 -27.85
N HIS A 27 12.93 10.85 -27.40
CA HIS A 27 13.23 9.64 -28.15
C HIS A 27 11.93 8.86 -28.48
N PRO A 28 11.80 8.17 -29.64
CA PRO A 28 10.57 7.43 -29.99
C PRO A 28 10.12 6.38 -28.94
N SER A 29 11.08 5.83 -28.19
CA SER A 29 10.83 4.89 -27.09
C SER A 29 10.64 5.54 -25.71
N PHE A 30 10.59 6.87 -25.61
CA PHE A 30 10.41 7.57 -24.35
C PHE A 30 9.05 7.22 -23.72
N ARG A 31 9.03 6.95 -22.41
CA ARG A 31 7.81 6.67 -21.64
C ARG A 31 7.89 7.38 -20.29
N LEU A 32 6.77 7.95 -19.86
CA LEU A 32 6.61 8.53 -18.53
C LEU A 32 5.63 7.69 -17.73
N PHE A 33 6.03 7.31 -16.52
CA PHE A 33 5.18 6.61 -15.56
C PHE A 33 5.01 7.49 -14.32
N ALA A 34 3.80 7.55 -13.79
CA ALA A 34 3.51 8.18 -12.52
C ALA A 34 2.63 7.28 -11.67
N THR A 35 2.76 7.42 -10.36
CA THR A 35 1.94 6.73 -9.36
C THR A 35 1.15 7.75 -8.57
N THR A 36 -0.12 7.45 -8.28
CA THR A 36 -0.98 8.27 -7.42
C THR A 36 -1.80 7.36 -6.52
N ASN A 37 -2.02 7.77 -5.28
CA ASN A 37 -2.77 6.99 -4.30
C ASN A 37 -4.29 7.16 -4.45
N THR A 38 -4.74 8.34 -4.91
CA THR A 38 -6.17 8.72 -4.93
C THR A 38 -6.72 8.92 -6.35
N VAL A 39 -5.97 8.48 -7.37
CA VAL A 39 -6.33 8.68 -8.80
C VAL A 39 -6.61 10.18 -9.12
N GLY A 40 -6.03 11.09 -8.33
CA GLY A 40 -6.24 12.52 -8.50
C GLY A 40 -7.57 13.06 -7.97
N LEU A 41 -8.37 12.27 -7.25
CA LEU A 41 -9.60 12.74 -6.60
C LEU A 41 -9.36 13.57 -5.33
N GLY A 42 -8.09 13.71 -4.91
CA GLY A 42 -7.74 14.29 -3.61
C GLY A 42 -8.01 13.30 -2.47
N ASP A 43 -7.90 13.78 -1.23
CA ASP A 43 -8.12 12.96 -0.05
C ASP A 43 -9.49 13.22 0.58
N VAL A 44 -10.50 12.45 0.17
CA VAL A 44 -11.81 12.47 0.82
C VAL A 44 -11.83 11.73 2.16
N THR A 45 -10.79 10.94 2.45
CA THR A 45 -10.71 10.05 3.62
C THR A 45 -9.84 10.57 4.76
N GLY A 46 -8.98 11.55 4.51
CA GLY A 46 -7.91 11.99 5.43
C GLY A 46 -6.68 11.07 5.46
N LEU A 47 -6.67 9.96 4.70
CA LEU A 47 -5.59 8.95 4.73
C LEU A 47 -4.29 9.43 4.06
N TYR A 48 -4.40 10.34 3.11
CA TYR A 48 -3.30 10.82 2.28
C TYR A 48 -3.16 12.33 2.39
N HIS A 49 -2.82 12.78 3.61
CA HIS A 49 -2.51 14.18 3.89
C HIS A 49 -1.55 14.77 2.85
N GLY A 50 -1.94 15.91 2.29
CA GLY A 50 -1.16 16.60 1.26
C GLY A 50 -1.40 16.11 -0.17
N THR A 51 -2.30 15.14 -0.41
CA THR A 51 -2.74 14.85 -1.77
C THR A 51 -3.71 15.91 -2.26
N GLN A 52 -3.33 16.55 -3.37
CA GLN A 52 -4.14 17.55 -4.03
C GLN A 52 -4.95 16.90 -5.15
N GLN A 53 -6.16 17.42 -5.38
CA GLN A 53 -6.95 17.03 -6.53
C GLN A 53 -6.22 17.40 -7.82
N ILE A 54 -6.23 16.48 -8.77
CA ILE A 54 -5.66 16.68 -10.10
C ILE A 54 -6.77 17.20 -11.00
N ASN A 55 -6.50 18.27 -11.75
CA ASN A 55 -7.45 18.80 -12.74
C ASN A 55 -7.75 17.73 -13.81
N GLN A 56 -9.02 17.61 -14.22
CA GLN A 56 -9.47 16.66 -15.25
C GLN A 56 -8.61 16.67 -16.52
N GLY A 57 -8.27 17.85 -17.06
CA GLY A 57 -7.42 17.94 -18.25
C GLY A 57 -5.98 17.48 -18.03
N GLN A 58 -5.50 17.37 -16.79
CA GLN A 58 -4.23 16.70 -16.48
C GLN A 58 -4.40 15.18 -16.44
N MET A 59 -5.55 14.67 -15.99
CA MET A 59 -5.85 13.25 -16.01
C MET A 59 -6.00 12.73 -17.44
N ASP A 60 -6.66 13.48 -18.32
CA ASP A 60 -6.87 13.10 -19.73
C ASP A 60 -5.56 13.00 -20.54
N ARG A 61 -4.47 13.60 -20.05
CA ARG A 61 -3.12 13.49 -20.64
C ARG A 61 -2.42 12.16 -20.33
N TRP A 62 -2.96 11.36 -19.41
CA TRP A 62 -2.46 10.02 -19.11
C TRP A 62 -3.22 8.99 -19.96
N HIS A 63 -2.55 8.51 -21.00
CA HIS A 63 -3.12 7.58 -21.97
C HIS A 63 -3.48 6.20 -21.39
N ILE A 64 -2.79 5.78 -20.33
CA ILE A 64 -3.00 4.48 -19.68
C ILE A 64 -3.14 4.71 -18.18
N LEU A 65 -4.28 4.28 -17.64
CA LEU A 65 -4.55 4.27 -16.22
C LEU A 65 -4.72 2.82 -15.78
N SER A 66 -3.87 2.38 -14.86
CA SER A 66 -3.95 1.05 -14.26
C SER A 66 -4.10 1.20 -12.75
N THR A 67 -5.17 0.61 -12.22
CA THR A 67 -5.41 0.58 -10.78
C THR A 67 -4.66 -0.58 -10.16
N LEU A 68 -3.88 -0.30 -9.11
CA LEU A 68 -3.17 -1.32 -8.36
C LEU A 68 -3.84 -1.50 -6.99
N ASN A 69 -4.79 -2.42 -6.94
CA ASN A 69 -5.48 -2.80 -5.71
C ASN A 69 -4.71 -3.90 -4.96
N TYR A 70 -5.15 -4.20 -3.73
CA TYR A 70 -4.60 -5.31 -2.97
C TYR A 70 -4.76 -6.63 -3.72
N LEU A 71 -3.69 -7.44 -3.66
CA LEU A 71 -3.62 -8.73 -4.34
C LEU A 71 -4.57 -9.74 -3.69
N ASP A 72 -4.96 -10.76 -4.44
CA ASP A 72 -5.59 -11.92 -3.82
C ASP A 72 -4.64 -12.60 -2.83
N VAL A 73 -5.20 -13.33 -1.86
CA VAL A 73 -4.43 -13.95 -0.77
C VAL A 73 -3.28 -14.83 -1.28
N ASN A 74 -3.48 -15.57 -2.39
CA ASN A 74 -2.46 -16.45 -2.93
C ASN A 74 -1.35 -15.68 -3.64
N GLN A 75 -1.68 -14.60 -4.35
CA GLN A 75 -0.70 -13.71 -4.95
C GLN A 75 0.11 -12.95 -3.89
N GLU A 76 -0.57 -12.38 -2.88
CA GLU A 76 0.09 -11.68 -1.78
C GLU A 76 1.03 -12.62 -1.00
N LEU A 77 0.61 -13.87 -0.77
CA LEU A 77 1.45 -14.90 -0.17
C LEU A 77 2.73 -15.15 -0.97
N LYS A 78 2.64 -15.27 -2.29
CA LYS A 78 3.83 -15.44 -3.15
C LYS A 78 4.78 -14.26 -3.03
N VAL A 79 4.24 -13.03 -3.01
CA VAL A 79 5.03 -11.80 -2.84
C VAL A 79 5.74 -11.81 -1.49
N ILE A 80 5.03 -12.08 -0.39
CA ILE A 80 5.60 -12.10 0.96
C ILE A 80 6.67 -13.18 1.07
N LEU A 81 6.40 -14.41 0.63
CA LEU A 81 7.37 -15.52 0.67
C LEU A 81 8.65 -15.19 -0.12
N SER A 82 8.53 -14.50 -1.25
CA SER A 82 9.69 -14.05 -2.04
C SER A 82 10.57 -13.05 -1.30
N LYS A 83 10.00 -12.28 -0.35
CA LYS A 83 10.71 -11.26 0.43
C LYS A 83 11.24 -11.78 1.77
N VAL A 84 10.59 -12.79 2.34
CA VAL A 84 10.96 -13.34 3.66
C VAL A 84 11.92 -14.54 3.54
N GLY A 85 12.02 -15.17 2.35
CA GLY A 85 13.10 -16.07 1.92
C GLY A 85 13.11 -17.46 2.59
N ASP A 86 13.16 -17.49 3.91
CA ASP A 86 13.48 -18.69 4.73
C ASP A 86 12.23 -19.36 5.34
N MET A 87 11.06 -18.74 5.18
CA MET A 87 9.80 -19.16 5.80
C MET A 87 8.95 -20.05 4.87
N LYS A 88 9.58 -21.05 4.23
CA LYS A 88 8.92 -21.86 3.18
C LYS A 88 8.21 -23.12 3.68
N THR A 89 8.39 -23.52 4.94
CA THR A 89 7.71 -24.68 5.51
C THR A 89 6.19 -24.49 5.55
N SER A 90 5.41 -25.57 5.45
CA SER A 90 3.93 -25.54 5.49
C SER A 90 3.38 -24.74 6.68
N LYS A 91 3.93 -24.93 7.88
CA LYS A 91 3.54 -24.21 9.10
C LYS A 91 3.70 -22.69 8.97
N HIS A 92 4.85 -22.23 8.48
CA HIS A 92 5.10 -20.81 8.26
C HIS A 92 4.21 -20.20 7.16
N GLN A 93 3.92 -20.97 6.11
CA GLN A 93 3.00 -20.50 5.06
C GLN A 93 1.58 -20.32 5.61
N GLU A 94 1.12 -21.19 6.50
CA GLU A 94 -0.18 -21.07 7.15
C GLU A 94 -0.25 -19.84 8.05
N ILE A 95 0.80 -19.59 8.84
CA ILE A 95 0.92 -18.36 9.64
C ILE A 95 0.84 -17.12 8.74
N ILE A 96 1.58 -17.07 7.63
CA ILE A 96 1.55 -15.93 6.72
C ILE A 96 0.18 -15.78 6.06
N LYS A 97 -0.50 -16.88 5.71
CA LYS A 97 -1.90 -16.81 5.22
C LYS A 97 -2.82 -16.17 6.26
N ASN A 98 -2.68 -16.52 7.54
CA ASN A 98 -3.47 -15.89 8.60
C ASN A 98 -3.08 -14.41 8.82
N MET A 99 -1.81 -14.04 8.64
CA MET A 99 -1.40 -12.63 8.62
C MET A 99 -2.08 -11.84 7.50
N ILE A 100 -2.17 -12.40 6.30
CA ILE A 100 -2.87 -11.79 5.15
C ILE A 100 -4.38 -11.70 5.40
N LYS A 101 -4.99 -12.74 5.99
CA LYS A 101 -6.41 -12.70 6.38
C LYS A 101 -6.70 -11.54 7.34
N LEU A 102 -5.86 -11.38 8.37
CA LEU A 102 -5.96 -10.26 9.31
C LEU A 102 -5.80 -8.93 8.57
N ALA A 103 -4.81 -8.81 7.68
CA ALA A 103 -4.65 -7.61 6.88
C ALA A 103 -5.91 -7.28 6.05
N ASN A 104 -6.57 -8.29 5.47
CA ASN A 104 -7.83 -8.10 4.77
C ASN A 104 -8.98 -7.66 5.69
N LEU A 105 -9.05 -8.16 6.93
CA LEU A 105 -10.01 -7.66 7.92
C LEU A 105 -9.76 -6.17 8.23
N THR A 106 -8.50 -5.75 8.40
CA THR A 106 -8.18 -4.32 8.61
C THR A 106 -8.51 -3.47 7.39
N ARG A 107 -8.31 -3.97 6.16
CA ARG A 107 -8.67 -3.27 4.92
C ARG A 107 -10.19 -3.07 4.84
N ASN A 108 -10.97 -4.08 5.23
CA ASN A 108 -12.43 -4.01 5.26
C ASN A 108 -12.93 -3.08 6.37
N GLY A 109 -12.39 -3.21 7.59
CA GLY A 109 -12.73 -2.32 8.70
C GLY A 109 -12.43 -0.86 8.37
N PHE A 110 -11.30 -0.58 7.72
CA PHE A 110 -10.98 0.75 7.25
C PHE A 110 -11.98 1.26 6.19
N ALA A 111 -12.34 0.42 5.21
CA ALA A 111 -13.32 0.78 4.19
C ALA A 111 -14.72 1.06 4.76
N ASN A 112 -15.07 0.40 5.88
CA ASN A 112 -16.33 0.61 6.60
C ASN A 112 -16.29 1.80 7.57
N GLY A 113 -15.10 2.33 7.88
CA GLY A 113 -14.90 3.38 8.90
C GLY A 113 -14.83 2.85 10.34
N ASP A 114 -14.65 1.54 10.53
CA ASP A 114 -14.52 0.91 11.86
C ASP A 114 -13.15 1.20 12.51
N ILE A 115 -12.11 1.40 11.69
CA ILE A 115 -10.74 1.70 12.12
C ILE A 115 -10.11 2.77 11.23
N SER A 116 -9.17 3.54 11.77
CA SER A 116 -8.51 4.67 11.11
C SER A 116 -7.28 4.31 10.28
N ILE A 117 -6.71 3.12 10.48
CA ILE A 117 -5.53 2.65 9.73
C ILE A 117 -5.69 1.21 9.25
N LEU A 118 -5.06 0.89 8.12
CA LEU A 118 -5.11 -0.45 7.50
C LEU A 118 -3.71 -1.06 7.34
N MET A 119 -3.67 -2.36 7.06
CA MET A 119 -2.43 -3.07 6.74
C MET A 119 -2.19 -3.18 5.22
N SER A 120 -1.09 -2.57 4.77
CA SER A 120 -0.56 -2.76 3.42
C SER A 120 0.24 -4.08 3.30
N PRO A 121 0.53 -4.59 2.09
CA PRO A 121 1.44 -5.72 1.90
C PRO A 121 2.81 -5.50 2.54
N ARG A 122 3.29 -4.24 2.58
CA ARG A 122 4.53 -3.88 3.28
C ARG A 122 4.43 -4.14 4.77
N THR A 123 3.30 -3.80 5.40
CA THR A 123 3.04 -4.07 6.81
C THR A 123 3.07 -5.56 7.10
N VAL A 124 2.48 -6.39 6.22
CA VAL A 124 2.51 -7.86 6.36
C VAL A 124 3.94 -8.41 6.22
N ILE A 125 4.73 -7.89 5.27
CA ILE A 125 6.15 -8.26 5.12
C ILE A 125 6.93 -7.93 6.39
N SER A 126 6.79 -6.71 6.93
CA SER A 126 7.45 -6.31 8.17
C SER A 126 7.02 -7.17 9.35
N TRP A 127 5.74 -7.56 9.42
CA TRP A 127 5.25 -8.45 10.48
C TRP A 127 5.87 -9.83 10.38
N ALA A 128 5.92 -10.42 9.17
CA ALA A 128 6.57 -11.71 8.95
C ALA A 128 8.08 -11.68 9.27
N GLN A 129 8.76 -10.57 8.97
CA GLN A 129 10.16 -10.36 9.35
C GLN A 129 10.35 -10.26 10.87
N ASN A 130 9.48 -9.51 11.55
CA ASN A 130 9.50 -9.42 13.02
C ASN A 130 9.21 -10.78 13.66
N TYR A 131 8.23 -11.52 13.14
CA TYR A 131 7.93 -12.87 13.62
C TYR A 131 9.14 -13.81 13.48
N LYS A 132 9.92 -13.69 12.41
CA LYS A 132 11.17 -14.47 12.26
C LYS A 132 12.19 -14.16 13.37
N ILE A 133 12.27 -12.91 13.82
CA ILE A 133 13.22 -12.46 14.84
C ILE A 133 12.74 -12.86 16.23
N PHE A 134 11.53 -12.46 16.60
CA PHE A 134 10.98 -12.63 17.94
C PHE A 134 10.42 -14.03 18.20
N LYS A 135 10.07 -14.76 17.13
CA LYS A 135 9.43 -16.09 17.17
C LYS A 135 8.09 -16.14 17.90
N ASP A 136 7.54 -14.98 18.25
CA ASP A 136 6.21 -14.78 18.81
C ASP A 136 5.37 -13.94 17.85
N VAL A 137 4.21 -14.47 17.47
CA VAL A 137 3.31 -13.81 16.51
C VAL A 137 2.58 -12.61 17.11
N LYS A 138 2.25 -12.66 18.41
CA LYS A 138 1.60 -11.58 19.16
C LYS A 138 2.55 -10.39 19.29
N ASP A 139 3.77 -10.62 19.77
CA ASP A 139 4.73 -9.54 19.98
C ASP A 139 5.15 -8.90 18.65
N ALA A 140 5.37 -9.73 17.64
CA ALA A 140 5.64 -9.23 16.30
C ALA A 140 4.46 -8.40 15.75
N PHE A 141 3.21 -8.77 16.05
CA PHE A 141 2.04 -8.00 15.64
C PHE A 141 1.94 -6.66 16.38
N LYS A 142 2.16 -6.68 17.71
CA LYS A 142 2.17 -5.49 18.57
C LYS A 142 3.15 -4.44 18.04
N LEU A 143 4.39 -4.87 17.81
CA LEU A 143 5.47 -4.01 17.31
C LEU A 143 5.25 -3.51 15.88
N THR A 144 4.56 -4.28 15.04
CA THR A 144 4.39 -3.93 13.63
C THR A 144 3.20 -3.02 13.37
N PHE A 145 2.07 -3.28 14.04
CA PHE A 145 0.79 -2.66 13.72
C PHE A 145 0.04 -2.16 14.95
N LEU A 146 -0.24 -3.00 15.95
CA LEU A 146 -1.15 -2.64 17.06
C LEU A 146 -0.73 -1.37 17.82
N ASN A 147 0.57 -1.16 18.02
CA ASN A 147 1.08 0.03 18.72
C ASN A 147 0.85 1.35 17.95
N LYS A 148 0.49 1.29 16.67
CA LYS A 148 0.16 2.46 15.83
C LYS A 148 -1.33 2.77 15.84
N CYS A 149 -2.16 1.86 16.34
CA CYS A 149 -3.62 1.99 16.33
C CYS A 149 -4.09 2.84 17.52
N ASP A 150 -5.22 3.51 17.33
CA ASP A 150 -5.90 4.21 18.41
C ASP A 150 -6.34 3.22 19.50
N ASP A 151 -6.24 3.61 20.77
CA ASP A 151 -6.64 2.78 21.90
C ASP A 151 -8.11 2.37 21.85
N LEU A 152 -8.98 3.21 21.29
CA LEU A 152 -10.40 2.93 21.09
C LEU A 152 -10.65 1.84 20.04
N GLU A 153 -9.74 1.68 19.09
CA GLU A 153 -9.84 0.70 17.99
C GLU A 153 -9.19 -0.64 18.34
N LYS A 154 -8.28 -0.67 19.33
CA LYS A 154 -7.59 -1.89 19.76
C LYS A 154 -8.52 -3.06 20.08
N PRO A 155 -9.70 -2.90 20.71
CA PRO A 155 -10.63 -4.01 20.91
C PRO A 155 -11.08 -4.68 19.60
N ILE A 156 -11.39 -3.89 18.57
CA ILE A 156 -11.79 -4.40 17.25
C ILE A 156 -10.61 -5.15 16.59
N ILE A 157 -9.42 -4.58 16.69
CA ILE A 157 -8.21 -5.19 16.10
C ILE A 157 -7.82 -6.48 16.83
N ASN A 158 -8.01 -6.54 18.15
CA ASN A 158 -7.83 -7.75 18.93
C ASN A 158 -8.81 -8.84 18.50
N GLU A 159 -10.07 -8.49 18.24
CA GLU A 159 -11.06 -9.43 17.70
C GLU A 159 -10.62 -9.96 16.32
N TYR A 160 -10.12 -9.10 15.42
CA TYR A 160 -9.60 -9.52 14.13
C TYR A 160 -8.42 -10.49 14.26
N PHE A 161 -7.54 -10.24 15.23
CA PHE A 161 -6.42 -11.12 15.53
C PHE A 161 -6.89 -12.47 16.06
N GLN A 162 -7.79 -12.48 17.05
CA GLN A 162 -8.34 -13.71 17.62
C GLN A 162 -9.05 -14.55 16.55
N ARG A 163 -9.85 -13.94 15.66
CA ARG A 163 -10.50 -14.65 14.54
C ARG A 163 -9.50 -15.32 13.58
N CYS A 164 -8.28 -14.78 13.44
CA CYS A 164 -7.28 -15.30 12.52
C CYS A 164 -6.30 -16.30 13.16
N PHE A 165 -6.02 -16.15 14.45
CA PHE A 165 -4.98 -16.89 15.16
C PHE A 165 -5.47 -17.73 16.34
N ASP A 166 -6.72 -17.58 16.74
CA ASP A 166 -7.34 -18.23 17.91
C ASP A 166 -6.57 -17.99 19.21
N ILE A 167 -6.02 -16.77 19.35
CA ILE A 167 -5.16 -16.34 20.46
C ILE A 167 -5.61 -14.95 20.90
N ASP A 168 -5.72 -14.74 22.22
CA ASP A 168 -5.90 -13.39 22.79
C ASP A 168 -4.54 -12.68 22.94
N ILE A 169 -4.49 -11.42 22.52
CA ILE A 169 -3.32 -10.53 22.60
C ILE A 169 -3.06 -10.05 24.02
N ASN A 170 -4.12 -9.96 24.84
CA ASN A 170 -4.09 -9.41 26.20
C ASN A 170 -3.82 -10.48 27.25
N GLU A 171 -3.98 -11.77 26.92
CA GLU A 171 -3.59 -12.87 27.80
C GLU A 171 -2.07 -13.01 27.85
N SER A 172 -1.53 -12.83 29.06
CA SER A 172 -0.11 -13.00 29.43
C SER A 172 0.14 -14.41 29.94
#